data_AF-A0A943Y0R0-F1
#
_entry.id   AF-A0A943Y0R0-F1
#
_cell.length_a   1.000
_cell.length_b   1.000
_cell.length_c   1.000
_cell.angle_alpha   90.00
_cell.angle_beta   90.00
_cell.angle_gamma   90.00
#
_symmetry.space_group_name_H-M   'P 1'
#
loop_
_entity.id
_entity.type
_entity.pdbx_description
1 polymer ?
#
loop_
_entity_poly.entity_id
_entity_poly.type
_entity_poly.pdbx_seq_one_letter_code
_entity_poly.pdbx_strand_id
1 'polypeptide(L)'
;MKKYKDYKDILKVIKETGSFFNIGARKEVKYLPNLLRDDEVIYYITSGRLQGNTWLITCTNKRLLFLDRGLFFGTKTKEFRLEKINGVSYSENLIWGIINIEHGGNGFTIGGVKKRTVKKMTEAIQYAIDEYFDDNFVESDVDHHQNDNFTMIKRYKELLDLNIITEEEFLKKKFELLDL
;
A
#
# COMPACT_ATOMS: atom_id res chain seq x y z
N MET A 1 -0.82 0.78 -24.13
CA MET A 1 -0.98 -0.69 -24.24
C MET A 1 -0.95 -1.26 -22.84
N LYS A 2 -1.95 -2.08 -22.47
CA LYS A 2 -2.06 -2.66 -21.13
C LYS A 2 -0.80 -3.43 -20.71
N LYS A 3 -0.23 -3.06 -19.56
CA LYS A 3 1.01 -3.64 -19.01
C LYS A 3 0.85 -5.09 -18.57
N TYR A 4 -0.29 -5.45 -17.99
CA TYR A 4 -0.59 -6.80 -17.50
C TYR A 4 -1.80 -7.37 -18.25
N LYS A 5 -1.54 -8.30 -19.16
CA LYS A 5 -2.55 -8.85 -20.08
C LYS A 5 -3.14 -10.15 -19.55
N ASP A 6 -2.31 -10.96 -18.90
CA ASP A 6 -2.74 -12.28 -18.44
C ASP A 6 -2.08 -12.73 -17.13
N TYR A 7 -2.40 -13.95 -16.72
CA TYR A 7 -1.89 -14.56 -15.49
C TYR A 7 -0.36 -14.72 -15.47
N LYS A 8 0.30 -14.93 -16.62
CA LYS A 8 1.75 -15.07 -16.70
C LYS A 8 2.45 -13.77 -16.36
N ASP A 9 1.89 -12.63 -16.78
CA ASP A 9 2.44 -11.32 -16.44
C ASP A 9 2.41 -11.10 -14.91
N ILE A 10 1.31 -11.48 -14.26
CA ILE A 10 1.21 -11.38 -12.80
C ILE A 10 2.17 -12.35 -12.10
N LEU A 11 2.36 -13.57 -12.61
CA LEU A 11 3.34 -14.50 -12.07
C LEU A 11 4.78 -13.98 -12.19
N LYS A 12 5.10 -13.26 -13.28
CA LYS A 12 6.40 -12.61 -13.46
C LYS A 12 6.61 -11.53 -12.39
N VAL A 13 5.63 -10.64 -12.19
CA VAL A 13 5.66 -9.63 -11.11
C VAL A 13 5.85 -10.29 -9.75
N ILE A 14 5.12 -11.38 -9.47
CA ILE A 14 5.21 -12.07 -8.18
C ILE A 14 6.63 -12.61 -7.94
N LYS A 15 7.25 -13.15 -8.98
CA LYS A 15 8.64 -13.64 -8.92
C LYS A 15 9.63 -12.50 -8.72
N GLU A 16 9.51 -11.41 -9.47
CA GLU A 16 10.44 -10.27 -9.45
C GLU A 16 10.39 -9.50 -8.13
N THR A 17 9.19 -9.29 -7.59
CA THR A 17 8.99 -8.57 -6.32
C THR A 17 9.25 -9.44 -5.08
N GLY A 18 9.34 -10.76 -5.26
CA GLY A 18 9.31 -11.72 -4.15
C GLY A 18 7.99 -11.73 -3.38
N SER A 19 6.90 -11.32 -4.04
CA SER A 19 5.54 -11.38 -3.51
C SER A 19 5.11 -12.81 -3.22
N PHE A 20 4.11 -12.96 -2.37
CA PHE A 20 3.51 -14.26 -2.12
C PHE A 20 2.03 -14.16 -1.77
N PHE A 21 1.23 -15.06 -2.33
CA PHE A 21 -0.19 -15.20 -2.03
C PHE A 21 -0.49 -16.65 -1.62
N ASN A 22 -1.48 -16.83 -0.74
CA ASN A 22 -1.96 -18.15 -0.35
C ASN A 22 -2.64 -18.87 -1.52
N ILE A 23 -2.57 -20.22 -1.56
CA ILE A 23 -3.18 -21.04 -2.62
C ILE A 23 -4.68 -20.73 -2.82
N GLY A 24 -5.38 -20.37 -1.74
CA GLY A 24 -6.79 -19.96 -1.78
C GLY A 24 -7.06 -18.73 -2.64
N ALA A 25 -6.07 -17.86 -2.85
CA ALA A 25 -6.19 -16.62 -3.63
C ALA A 25 -5.81 -16.79 -5.12
N ARG A 26 -5.65 -18.01 -5.62
CA ARG A 26 -5.19 -18.26 -7.01
C ARG A 26 -6.19 -17.78 -8.07
N LYS A 27 -7.49 -17.80 -7.77
CA LYS A 27 -8.54 -17.38 -8.71
C LYS A 27 -8.52 -15.86 -8.89
N GLU A 28 -8.21 -15.15 -7.82
CA GLU A 28 -8.05 -13.73 -7.70
C GLU A 28 -6.83 -13.28 -8.51
N VAL A 29 -5.67 -13.94 -8.35
CA VAL A 29 -4.46 -13.62 -9.13
C VAL A 29 -4.70 -13.79 -10.64
N LYS A 30 -5.45 -14.82 -11.05
CA LYS A 30 -5.83 -15.01 -12.47
C LYS A 30 -6.75 -13.92 -13.00
N TYR A 31 -7.58 -13.33 -12.14
CA TYR A 31 -8.55 -12.32 -12.52
C TYR A 31 -8.00 -10.90 -12.42
N LEU A 32 -6.95 -10.68 -11.63
CA LEU A 32 -6.32 -9.39 -11.40
C LEU A 32 -6.04 -8.58 -12.68
N PRO A 33 -5.52 -9.16 -13.80
CA PRO A 33 -5.32 -8.40 -15.04
C PRO A 33 -6.56 -7.67 -15.53
N ASN A 34 -7.76 -8.23 -15.34
CA ASN A 34 -9.01 -7.61 -15.80
C ASN A 34 -9.38 -6.35 -15.00
N LEU A 35 -8.84 -6.20 -13.79
CA LEU A 35 -9.13 -5.07 -12.89
C LEU A 35 -8.08 -3.97 -12.96
N LEU A 36 -6.86 -4.30 -13.40
CA LEU A 36 -5.77 -3.35 -13.51
C LEU A 36 -5.99 -2.40 -14.68
N ARG A 37 -5.71 -1.11 -14.44
CA ARG A 37 -5.70 -0.07 -15.47
C ARG A 37 -4.45 -0.21 -16.33
N ASP A 38 -4.47 0.37 -17.52
CA ASP A 38 -3.39 0.21 -18.50
C ASP A 38 -2.04 0.76 -18.03
N ASP A 39 -2.08 1.81 -17.22
CA ASP A 39 -0.96 2.56 -16.64
C ASP A 39 -0.72 2.22 -15.15
N GLU A 40 -1.40 1.20 -14.62
CA GLU A 40 -1.10 0.70 -13.27
C GLU A 40 0.19 -0.12 -13.28
N VAL A 41 1.03 0.12 -12.28
CA VAL A 41 2.24 -0.64 -11.97
C VAL A 41 2.05 -1.28 -10.60
N ILE A 42 2.21 -2.60 -10.54
CA ILE A 42 2.12 -3.35 -9.29
C ILE A 42 3.46 -3.26 -8.56
N TYR A 43 3.43 -2.78 -7.32
CA TYR A 43 4.60 -2.76 -6.43
C TYR A 43 4.70 -4.02 -5.59
N TYR A 44 3.58 -4.52 -5.06
CA TYR A 44 3.61 -5.73 -4.26
C TYR A 44 2.25 -6.44 -4.17
N ILE A 45 2.29 -7.76 -3.99
CA ILE A 45 1.10 -8.60 -3.82
C ILE A 45 1.25 -9.45 -2.55
N THR A 46 0.19 -9.47 -1.75
CA THR A 46 0.05 -10.40 -0.64
C THR A 46 -1.38 -10.97 -0.57
N SER A 47 -1.62 -11.87 0.37
CA SER A 47 -2.96 -12.31 0.74
C SER A 47 -3.17 -12.17 2.24
N GLY A 48 -4.36 -11.78 2.64
CA GLY A 48 -4.75 -11.60 4.04
C GLY A 48 -6.22 -11.94 4.25
N ARG A 49 -6.64 -11.88 5.51
CA ARG A 49 -8.03 -12.08 5.91
C ARG A 49 -8.68 -10.75 6.27
N LEU A 50 -9.85 -10.52 5.70
CA LEU A 50 -10.69 -9.36 5.98
C LEU A 50 -12.15 -9.84 6.00
N GLN A 51 -12.88 -9.49 7.07
CA GLN A 51 -14.29 -9.84 7.25
C GLN A 51 -14.56 -11.36 7.05
N GLY A 52 -13.70 -12.21 7.62
CA GLY A 52 -13.83 -13.67 7.57
C GLY A 52 -13.27 -14.33 6.29
N ASN A 53 -13.17 -13.59 5.18
CA ASN A 53 -12.73 -14.09 3.88
C ASN A 53 -11.23 -13.90 3.65
N THR A 54 -10.67 -14.67 2.71
CA THR A 54 -9.30 -14.46 2.21
C THR A 54 -9.36 -13.54 1.00
N TRP A 55 -8.57 -12.47 1.03
CA TRP A 55 -8.48 -11.49 -0.03
C TRP A 55 -7.07 -11.49 -0.61
N LEU A 56 -6.98 -11.34 -1.93
CA LEU A 56 -5.76 -10.88 -2.57
C LEU A 56 -5.65 -9.37 -2.37
N ILE A 57 -4.47 -8.91 -1.98
CA ILE A 57 -4.19 -7.50 -1.71
C ILE A 57 -3.04 -7.10 -2.62
N THR A 58 -3.29 -6.09 -3.46
CA THR A 58 -2.36 -5.62 -4.48
C THR A 58 -2.09 -4.15 -4.23
N CYS A 59 -0.83 -3.79 -3.97
CA CYS A 59 -0.36 -2.42 -3.94
C CYS A 59 0.09 -2.03 -5.35
N THR A 60 -0.44 -0.92 -5.86
CA THR A 60 -0.02 -0.32 -7.13
C THR A 60 0.39 1.13 -6.92
N ASN A 61 0.97 1.74 -7.96
CA ASN A 61 1.24 3.18 -8.04
C ASN A 61 -0.02 4.08 -8.01
N LYS A 62 -1.23 3.52 -7.91
CA LYS A 62 -2.47 4.31 -7.88
C LYS A 62 -3.35 4.04 -6.66
N ARG A 63 -3.34 2.80 -6.15
CA ARG A 63 -4.28 2.37 -5.11
C ARG A 63 -3.82 1.08 -4.44
N LEU A 64 -4.40 0.83 -3.27
CA LEU A 64 -4.52 -0.51 -2.74
C LEU A 64 -5.79 -1.16 -3.26
N LEU A 65 -5.65 -2.28 -3.97
CA LEU A 65 -6.73 -3.07 -4.53
C LEU A 65 -6.88 -4.39 -3.75
N PHE A 66 -8.09 -4.64 -3.27
CA PHE A 66 -8.49 -5.85 -2.59
C PHE A 66 -9.44 -6.64 -3.48
N LEU A 67 -9.18 -7.93 -3.62
CA LEU A 67 -9.97 -8.81 -4.46
C LEU A 67 -10.33 -10.10 -3.71
N ASP A 68 -11.63 -10.40 -3.67
CA ASP A 68 -12.20 -11.66 -3.16
C ASP A 68 -13.09 -12.25 -4.27
N ARG A 69 -12.69 -13.42 -4.77
CA ARG A 69 -13.51 -14.23 -5.68
C ARG A 69 -14.04 -15.42 -4.92
N GLY A 70 -15.16 -15.20 -4.23
CA GLY A 70 -15.95 -16.24 -3.59
C GLY A 70 -16.25 -17.42 -4.53
N LEU A 71 -16.49 -18.60 -3.94
CA LEU A 71 -16.59 -19.85 -4.69
C LEU A 71 -17.79 -19.90 -5.68
N PHE A 72 -18.86 -19.15 -5.41
CA PHE A 72 -20.14 -19.20 -6.13
C PHE A 72 -20.75 -17.84 -6.55
N PHE A 73 -20.36 -16.72 -5.93
CA PHE A 73 -21.03 -15.43 -6.12
C PHE A 73 -20.05 -14.29 -6.41
N GLY A 74 -20.08 -13.79 -7.65
CA GLY A 74 -19.52 -12.49 -8.04
C GLY A 74 -18.03 -12.29 -7.78
N THR A 75 -17.56 -11.10 -8.12
CA THR A 75 -16.23 -10.62 -7.72
C THR A 75 -16.44 -9.45 -6.77
N LYS A 76 -15.85 -9.52 -5.57
CA LYS A 76 -15.87 -8.41 -4.62
C LYS A 76 -14.54 -7.67 -4.69
N THR A 77 -14.61 -6.37 -4.89
CA THR A 77 -13.44 -5.48 -4.88
C THR A 77 -13.60 -4.40 -3.84
N LYS A 78 -12.50 -4.04 -3.19
CA LYS A 78 -12.38 -2.76 -2.46
C LYS A 78 -11.13 -2.06 -2.94
N GLU A 79 -11.20 -0.75 -3.12
CA GLU A 79 -10.04 0.05 -3.49
C GLU A 79 -9.89 1.25 -2.57
N PHE A 80 -8.65 1.56 -2.23
CA PHE A 80 -8.29 2.75 -1.46
C PHE A 80 -7.25 3.51 -2.27
N ARG A 81 -7.61 4.72 -2.71
CA ARG A 81 -6.69 5.60 -3.44
C ARG A 81 -5.58 6.08 -2.51
N LEU A 82 -4.36 6.18 -3.04
CA LEU A 82 -3.17 6.45 -2.23
C LEU A 82 -3.26 7.80 -1.51
N GLU A 83 -3.84 8.83 -2.14
CA GLU A 83 -3.94 10.17 -1.55
C GLU A 83 -4.84 10.23 -0.31
N LYS A 84 -5.66 9.20 -0.09
CA LYS A 84 -6.55 9.11 1.07
C LYS A 84 -6.00 8.20 2.16
N ILE A 85 -4.85 7.56 1.95
CA ILE A 85 -4.20 6.75 2.97
C ILE A 85 -3.32 7.67 3.80
N ASN A 86 -3.63 7.78 5.08
CA ASN A 86 -2.96 8.69 6.01
C ASN A 86 -1.75 8.02 6.67
N GLY A 87 -1.80 6.69 6.84
CA GLY A 87 -0.76 5.93 7.49
C GLY A 87 -0.93 4.43 7.29
N VAL A 88 0.19 3.71 7.38
CA VAL A 88 0.24 2.25 7.34
C VAL A 88 1.18 1.74 8.42
N SER A 89 0.78 0.69 9.13
CA SER A 89 1.62 0.03 10.14
C SER A 89 1.42 -1.48 10.09
N TYR A 90 2.34 -2.23 10.70
CA TYR A 90 2.17 -3.66 10.83
C TYR A 90 2.63 -4.17 12.19
N SER A 91 2.09 -5.33 12.57
CA SER A 91 2.56 -6.10 13.70
C SER A 91 2.62 -7.58 13.35
N GLU A 92 3.42 -8.35 14.09
CA GLU A 92 3.60 -9.77 13.87
C GLU A 92 3.35 -10.55 15.16
N ASN A 93 2.46 -11.54 15.09
CA ASN A 93 2.29 -12.55 16.13
C ASN A 93 3.11 -13.79 15.76
N LEU A 94 3.18 -14.83 16.59
CA LEU A 94 4.04 -16.00 16.34
C LEU A 94 3.81 -16.69 14.97
N ILE A 95 2.59 -16.61 14.43
CA ILE A 95 2.18 -17.34 13.22
C ILE A 95 1.85 -16.42 12.02
N TRP A 96 1.32 -15.22 12.28
CA TRP A 96 0.77 -14.33 11.25
C TRP A 96 1.13 -12.88 11.50
N GLY A 97 1.17 -12.09 10.42
CA GLY A 97 1.23 -10.64 10.45
C GLY A 97 -0.14 -10.00 10.34
N ILE A 98 -0.21 -8.76 10.80
CA ILE A 98 -1.36 -7.86 10.74
C ILE A 98 -0.89 -6.55 10.09
N ILE A 99 -1.67 -5.99 9.18
CA ILE A 99 -1.43 -4.66 8.60
C ILE A 99 -2.60 -3.76 9.00
N ASN A 100 -2.32 -2.58 9.52
CA ASN A 100 -3.31 -1.54 9.79
C ASN A 100 -3.14 -0.42 8.78
N ILE A 101 -4.25 0.04 8.21
CA ILE A 101 -4.29 1.13 7.23
C ILE A 101 -5.25 2.19 7.75
N GLU A 102 -4.78 3.43 7.81
CA GLU A 102 -5.58 4.60 8.15
C GLU A 102 -6.02 5.32 6.89
N HIS A 103 -7.31 5.63 6.78
CA HIS A 103 -7.93 6.21 5.60
C HIS A 103 -9.07 7.17 5.98
N GLY A 104 -8.89 8.47 5.71
CA GLY A 104 -9.95 9.48 5.87
C GLY A 104 -10.58 9.54 7.27
N GLY A 105 -9.76 9.39 8.33
CA GLY A 105 -10.20 9.41 9.74
C GLY A 105 -10.72 8.08 10.29
N ASN A 106 -10.86 7.04 9.45
CA ASN A 106 -11.14 5.68 9.88
C ASN A 106 -9.96 4.76 9.58
N GLY A 107 -9.86 3.63 10.26
CA GLY A 107 -8.84 2.60 9.97
C GLY A 107 -9.48 1.27 9.58
N PHE A 108 -8.71 0.42 8.90
CA PHE A 108 -9.05 -0.99 8.80
C PHE A 108 -7.83 -1.89 8.96
N THR A 109 -8.10 -3.11 9.42
CA THR A 109 -7.08 -4.10 9.74
C THR A 109 -7.16 -5.29 8.81
N ILE A 110 -6.01 -5.69 8.28
CA ILE A 110 -5.82 -6.90 7.49
C ILE A 110 -5.11 -7.92 8.38
N GLY A 111 -5.83 -8.97 8.79
CA GLY A 111 -5.25 -10.04 9.60
C GLY A 111 -4.71 -11.19 8.74
N GLY A 112 -4.05 -12.17 9.37
CA GLY A 112 -3.70 -13.43 8.70
C GLY A 112 -2.75 -13.28 7.51
N VAL A 113 -1.98 -12.18 7.46
CA VAL A 113 -0.95 -11.96 6.44
C VAL A 113 0.23 -12.87 6.76
N LYS A 114 0.91 -13.40 5.74
CA LYS A 114 2.11 -14.21 5.99
C LYS A 114 3.23 -13.31 6.50
N LYS A 115 3.96 -13.75 7.53
CA LYS A 115 5.12 -13.02 8.08
C LYS A 115 6.11 -12.57 7.01
N ARG A 116 6.44 -13.47 6.08
CA ARG A 116 7.37 -13.16 4.98
C ARG A 116 6.90 -12.05 4.03
N THR A 117 5.62 -11.67 4.05
CA THR A 117 5.07 -10.63 3.18
C THR A 117 4.55 -9.40 3.92
N VAL A 118 4.34 -9.46 5.24
CA VAL A 118 3.70 -8.36 5.98
C VAL A 118 4.54 -7.10 5.94
N LYS A 119 5.83 -7.18 6.31
CA LYS A 119 6.76 -6.04 6.27
C LYS A 119 6.88 -5.46 4.86
N LYS A 120 7.16 -6.31 3.87
CA LYS A 120 7.31 -5.90 2.46
C LYS A 120 6.06 -5.25 1.88
N MET A 121 4.87 -5.73 2.27
CA MET A 121 3.61 -5.11 1.85
C MET A 121 3.48 -3.71 2.44
N THR A 122 3.77 -3.54 3.73
CA THR A 122 3.74 -2.23 4.40
C THR A 122 4.75 -1.26 3.78
N GLU A 123 5.98 -1.72 3.53
CA GLU A 123 7.01 -0.93 2.83
C GLU A 123 6.57 -0.53 1.42
N ALA A 124 5.94 -1.45 0.67
CA ALA A 124 5.43 -1.15 -0.67
C ALA A 124 4.28 -0.14 -0.64
N ILE A 125 3.40 -0.19 0.36
CA ILE A 125 2.33 0.80 0.55
C ILE A 125 2.94 2.17 0.84
N GLN A 126 3.91 2.23 1.76
CA GLN A 126 4.60 3.47 2.10
C GLN A 126 5.29 4.07 0.87
N TYR A 127 6.07 3.26 0.14
CA TYR A 127 6.69 3.67 -1.12
C TYR A 127 5.66 4.18 -2.14
N ALA A 128 4.53 3.49 -2.30
CA ALA A 128 3.49 3.94 -3.23
C ALA A 128 2.90 5.29 -2.86
N ILE A 129 2.67 5.51 -1.55
CA ILE A 129 2.19 6.78 -1.04
C ILE A 129 3.22 7.86 -1.34
N ASP A 130 4.49 7.65 -0.98
CA ASP A 130 5.54 8.64 -1.15
C ASP A 130 5.73 9.01 -2.63
N GLU A 131 5.83 8.02 -3.51
CA GLU A 131 5.98 8.27 -4.95
C GLU A 131 4.75 8.96 -5.56
N TYR A 132 3.53 8.58 -5.13
CA TYR A 132 2.32 9.26 -5.60
C TYR A 132 2.35 10.74 -5.25
N PHE A 133 2.80 11.10 -4.04
CA PHE A 133 2.90 12.49 -3.66
C PHE A 133 4.03 13.20 -4.42
N ASP A 134 5.21 12.60 -4.53
CA ASP A 134 6.35 13.14 -5.31
C ASP A 134 6.00 13.45 -6.77
N ASP A 135 5.27 12.56 -7.45
CA ASP A 135 4.82 12.77 -8.84
C ASP A 135 3.79 13.91 -8.96
N ASN A 136 2.92 14.09 -7.96
CA ASN A 136 1.92 15.17 -7.95
C ASN A 136 2.49 16.52 -7.49
N PHE A 137 3.65 16.55 -6.81
CA PHE A 137 4.36 17.79 -6.43
C PHE A 137 4.92 18.57 -7.62
N VAL A 138 5.10 17.94 -8.79
CA VAL A 138 5.66 18.59 -10.00
C VAL A 138 4.60 19.44 -10.74
N GLU A 139 3.30 19.30 -10.42
CA GLU A 139 2.21 19.86 -11.26
C GLU A 139 1.35 20.95 -10.60
N SER A 140 1.59 21.39 -9.35
CA SER A 140 0.75 22.39 -8.69
C SER A 140 1.52 23.52 -8.00
N ASP A 141 1.53 24.67 -8.65
CA ASP A 141 2.16 25.93 -8.24
C ASP A 141 1.41 26.65 -7.09
N VAL A 142 2.19 27.05 -6.08
CA VAL A 142 2.06 28.19 -5.12
C VAL A 142 1.08 28.12 -3.93
N ASP A 143 -0.14 27.55 -3.98
CA ASP A 143 -1.09 27.66 -2.83
C ASP A 143 -1.16 26.42 -1.92
N HIS A 144 -0.60 25.28 -2.34
CA HIS A 144 -0.67 24.00 -1.61
C HIS A 144 0.52 23.73 -0.67
N HIS A 145 1.63 24.46 -0.83
CA HIS A 145 2.89 24.19 -0.14
C HIS A 145 2.81 24.24 1.39
N GLN A 146 2.01 25.14 1.96
CA GLN A 146 1.90 25.21 3.43
C GLN A 146 1.19 23.97 3.99
N ASN A 147 0.10 23.51 3.37
CA ASN A 147 -0.67 22.36 3.85
C ASN A 147 0.12 21.04 3.69
N ASP A 148 0.93 20.96 2.64
CA ASP A 148 1.76 19.80 2.35
C ASP A 148 2.97 19.71 3.30
N ASN A 149 3.60 20.84 3.64
CA ASN A 149 4.71 20.87 4.60
C ASN A 149 4.26 20.41 5.99
N PHE A 150 3.07 20.82 6.46
CA PHE A 150 2.52 20.32 7.72
C PHE A 150 2.21 18.82 7.69
N THR A 151 1.74 18.31 6.54
CA THR A 151 1.47 16.87 6.36
C THR A 151 2.77 16.06 6.37
N MET A 152 3.84 16.53 5.71
CA MET A 152 5.16 15.91 5.75
C MET A 152 5.75 15.93 7.15
N ILE A 153 5.69 17.06 7.86
CA ILE A 153 6.17 17.18 9.25
C ILE A 153 5.47 16.16 10.15
N LYS A 154 4.17 15.92 9.96
CA LYS A 154 3.42 14.90 10.71
C LYS A 154 3.95 13.48 10.44
N ARG A 155 4.20 13.12 9.18
CA ARG A 155 4.78 11.80 8.82
C ARG A 155 6.16 11.60 9.42
N TYR A 156 7.03 12.60 9.32
CA TYR A 156 8.35 12.56 9.94
C TYR A 156 8.28 12.42 11.47
N LYS A 157 7.27 13.02 12.10
CA LYS A 157 7.03 12.87 13.54
C LYS A 157 6.61 11.44 13.90
N GLU A 158 5.78 10.80 13.07
CA GLU A 158 5.40 9.40 13.24
C GLU A 158 6.60 8.46 13.11
N LEU A 159 7.53 8.71 12.18
CA LEU A 159 8.78 7.94 12.05
C LEU A 159 9.67 8.07 13.30
N LEU A 160 9.74 9.26 13.89
CA LEU A 160 10.46 9.49 15.14
C LEU A 160 9.80 8.75 16.31
N ASP A 161 8.47 8.82 16.42
CA ASP A 161 7.72 8.14 17.49
C ASP A 161 7.83 6.61 17.40
N LEU A 162 8.03 6.08 16.19
CA LEU A 162 8.32 4.66 15.94
C LEU A 162 9.80 4.29 16.15
N ASN A 163 10.66 5.23 16.54
CA ASN A 163 12.12 5.08 16.66
C ASN A 163 12.80 4.58 15.38
N ILE A 164 12.23 4.92 14.20
CA ILE A 164 12.81 4.59 12.89
C ILE A 164 13.89 5.60 12.52
N ILE A 165 13.70 6.86 12.92
CA ILE A 165 14.66 7.96 12.75
C ILE A 165 14.98 8.59 14.10
N THR A 166 16.10 9.29 14.15
CA THR A 166 16.54 10.06 15.32
C THR A 166 15.88 11.44 15.39
N GLU A 167 15.90 12.05 16.58
CA GLU A 167 15.37 13.40 16.78
C GLU A 167 16.11 14.44 15.93
N GLU A 168 17.41 14.26 15.72
CA GLU A 168 18.24 15.13 14.88
C GLU A 168 17.81 15.08 13.40
N GLU A 169 17.56 13.88 12.87
CA GLU A 169 17.07 13.68 11.50
C GLU A 169 15.67 14.28 11.30
N PHE A 170 14.79 14.12 12.30
CA PHE A 170 13.47 14.75 12.31
C PHE A 170 13.57 16.28 12.27
N LEU A 171 14.36 16.88 13.16
CA LEU A 171 14.49 18.34 13.27
C LEU A 171 15.07 18.95 12.00
N LYS A 172 16.11 18.33 11.43
CA LYS A 172 16.70 18.77 10.16
C LYS A 172 15.65 18.88 9.05
N LYS A 173 14.81 17.85 8.89
CA LYS A 173 13.75 17.85 7.87
C LYS A 173 12.62 18.81 8.20
N LYS A 174 12.27 18.98 9.48
CA LYS A 174 11.27 19.97 9.91
C LYS A 174 11.71 21.40 9.60
N PHE A 175 12.97 21.77 9.82
CA PHE A 175 13.48 23.10 9.49
C PHE A 175 13.49 23.35 7.99
N GLU A 176 13.96 22.37 7.20
CA GLU A 176 13.91 22.40 5.74
C GLU A 176 12.47 22.60 5.21
N LEU A 177 11.48 21.93 5.81
CA LEU A 177 10.07 22.03 5.43
C LEU A 177 9.37 23.31 5.94
N LEU A 178 9.98 24.05 6.86
CA LEU A 178 9.40 25.31 7.37
C LEU A 178 10.11 26.56 6.81
N ASP A 179 11.10 26.39 5.93
CA ASP A 179 12.00 27.46 5.46
C ASP A 179 12.62 28.27 6.62
N LEU A 180 13.05 27.56 7.69
CA LEU A 180 13.62 28.14 8.91
C LEU A 180 15.11 27.83 9.09
#